data_AF-A0A3A6Q7E6-F1
#
_entry.id   AF-A0A3A6Q7E6-F1
#
_cell.length_a   1.000
_cell.length_b   1.000
_cell.length_c   1.000
_cell.angle_alpha   90.00
_cell.angle_beta   90.00
_cell.angle_gamma   90.00
#
_symmetry.space_group_name_H-M   'P 1'
#
loop_
_entity.id
_entity.type
_entity.pdbx_description
1 polymer ?
#
loop_
_entity_poly.entity_id
_entity_poly.type
_entity_poly.pdbx_seq_one_letter_code
_entity_poly.pdbx_strand_id
1 'polypeptide(L)'
;MDTESVVADVVDGTSGAFVIANNGVRDGETAVEYLEYGADAVSVGRPSDEPAVLRRVRRAVEGYFERSGGAGRGGEVTPDA
;
A
#
# COMPACT_ATOMS: atom_id res chain seq x y z
N MET A 1 -3.78 -5.50 -18.37
CA MET A 1 -3.59 -5.64 -16.91
C MET A 1 -2.13 -5.35 -16.71
N ASP A 2 -1.84 -4.21 -16.09
CA ASP A 2 -0.47 -3.83 -15.76
C ASP A 2 0.05 -4.81 -14.70
N THR A 3 1.32 -5.21 -14.82
CA THR A 3 1.98 -6.03 -13.81
C THR A 3 2.30 -5.18 -12.58
N GLU A 4 2.42 -5.84 -11.44
CA GLU A 4 2.68 -5.25 -10.15
C GLU A 4 3.95 -4.36 -10.17
N SER A 5 4.93 -4.74 -10.99
CA SER A 5 6.18 -4.01 -11.24
C SER A 5 6.00 -2.59 -11.80
N VAL A 6 4.89 -2.28 -12.47
CA VAL A 6 4.62 -0.93 -13.02
C VAL A 6 4.55 0.12 -11.91
N VAL A 7 4.27 -0.29 -10.66
CA VAL A 7 4.29 0.62 -9.52
C VAL A 7 5.68 1.20 -9.28
N ALA A 8 6.75 0.43 -9.48
CA ALA A 8 8.12 0.93 -9.34
C ALA A 8 8.40 2.05 -10.36
N ASP A 9 8.02 1.85 -11.62
CA ASP A 9 8.17 2.85 -12.68
C ASP A 9 7.37 4.14 -12.37
N VAL A 10 6.17 4.00 -11.80
CA VAL A 10 5.34 5.15 -11.38
C VAL A 10 5.98 5.91 -10.22
N VAL A 11 6.51 5.20 -9.22
CA VAL A 11 7.20 5.81 -8.07
C VAL A 11 8.43 6.57 -8.55
N ASP A 12 9.26 5.94 -9.39
CA ASP A 12 10.45 6.56 -9.97
C ASP A 12 10.10 7.80 -10.83
N GLY A 13 9.00 7.73 -11.58
CA GLY A 13 8.51 8.81 -12.42
C GLY A 13 7.86 9.98 -11.67
N THR A 14 7.48 9.80 -10.39
CA THR A 14 6.66 10.76 -9.65
C THR A 14 7.33 11.26 -8.37
N SER A 15 8.49 11.89 -8.54
CA SER A 15 9.24 12.50 -7.43
C SER A 15 8.39 13.52 -6.66
N GLY A 16 8.08 13.19 -5.41
CA GLY A 16 7.38 14.08 -4.47
C GLY A 16 5.86 13.87 -4.37
N ALA A 17 5.28 12.96 -5.17
CA ALA A 17 3.90 12.53 -4.94
C ALA A 17 3.84 11.41 -3.91
N PHE A 18 2.64 11.25 -3.33
CA PHE A 18 2.27 10.11 -2.53
C PHE A 18 1.59 9.07 -3.43
N VAL A 19 2.13 7.86 -3.50
CA VAL A 19 1.66 6.81 -4.40
C VAL A 19 0.80 5.80 -3.65
N ILE A 20 -0.44 5.61 -4.13
CA ILE A 20 -1.37 4.60 -3.60
C ILE A 20 -1.55 3.50 -4.64
N ALA A 21 -1.04 2.30 -4.37
CA ALA A 21 -1.27 1.14 -5.23
C ALA A 21 -2.67 0.55 -5.00
N ASN A 22 -3.52 0.49 -6.04
CA ASN A 22 -4.90 -0.03 -5.94
C ASN A 22 -5.18 -1.26 -6.83
N ASN A 23 -4.21 -1.66 -7.64
CA ASN A 23 -4.39 -2.71 -8.64
C ASN A 23 -4.34 -4.09 -7.97
N GLY A 24 -5.49 -4.66 -7.63
CA GLY A 24 -5.52 -6.09 -7.29
C GLY A 24 -5.03 -6.46 -5.89
N VAL A 25 -4.93 -5.52 -4.94
CA VAL A 25 -4.65 -5.86 -3.54
C VAL A 25 -5.79 -6.72 -2.99
N ARG A 26 -5.53 -8.01 -2.74
CA ARG A 26 -6.50 -8.99 -2.22
C ARG A 26 -6.06 -9.65 -0.91
N ASP A 27 -4.78 -9.56 -0.58
CA ASP A 27 -4.19 -10.14 0.62
C ASP A 27 -2.98 -9.32 1.10
N GLY A 28 -2.37 -9.79 2.20
CA GLY A 28 -1.22 -9.13 2.80
C GLY A 28 0.09 -9.31 2.00
N GLU A 29 0.19 -10.34 1.16
CA GLU A 29 1.39 -10.60 0.36
C GLU A 29 1.48 -9.57 -0.78
N THR A 30 0.39 -9.42 -1.53
CA THR A 30 0.26 -8.39 -2.58
C THR A 30 0.45 -6.98 -2.00
N ALA A 31 -0.03 -6.75 -0.77
CA ALA A 31 0.16 -5.46 -0.11
C ALA A 31 1.62 -5.17 0.19
N VAL A 32 2.38 -6.14 0.70
CA VAL A 32 3.81 -5.97 0.98
C VAL A 32 4.60 -5.79 -0.32
N GLU A 33 4.28 -6.55 -1.36
CA GLU A 33 4.94 -6.43 -2.66
C GLU A 33 4.84 -5.00 -3.22
N TYR A 34 3.66 -4.37 -3.16
CA TYR A 34 3.53 -2.98 -3.59
C TYR A 34 4.31 -1.98 -2.74
N LEU A 35 4.42 -2.23 -1.43
CA LEU A 35 5.24 -1.39 -0.56
C LEU A 35 6.74 -1.57 -0.84
N GLU A 36 7.18 -2.77 -1.25
CA GLU A 36 8.54 -3.04 -1.69
C GLU A 36 8.86 -2.36 -3.04
N TYR A 37 7.87 -2.20 -3.92
CA TYR A 37 7.98 -1.36 -5.12
C TYR A 37 7.94 0.15 -4.83
N GLY A 38 7.83 0.56 -3.56
CA GLY A 38 7.92 1.95 -3.14
C GLY A 38 6.60 2.70 -3.06
N ALA A 39 5.45 2.01 -3.14
CA ALA A 39 4.17 2.65 -2.82
C ALA A 39 4.15 3.12 -1.37
N ASP A 40 3.55 4.29 -1.12
CA ASP A 40 3.41 4.83 0.23
C ASP A 40 2.19 4.22 0.96
N ALA A 41 1.19 3.77 0.20
CA ALA A 41 0.04 3.05 0.73
C ALA A 41 -0.57 2.10 -0.31
N VAL A 42 -1.49 1.25 0.16
CA VAL A 42 -2.28 0.35 -0.67
C VAL A 42 -3.78 0.60 -0.46
N SER A 43 -4.56 0.49 -1.53
CA SER A 43 -6.02 0.46 -1.47
C SER A 43 -6.50 -0.96 -1.74
N VAL A 44 -7.31 -1.49 -0.83
CA VAL A 44 -8.02 -2.76 -1.05
C VAL A 44 -9.20 -2.45 -1.97
N GLY A 45 -9.19 -2.98 -3.19
CA GLY A 45 -10.26 -2.74 -4.16
C GLY A 45 -11.64 -3.24 -3.67
N ARG A 46 -12.73 -2.70 -4.23
CA ARG A 46 -14.09 -3.29 -4.07
C ARG A 46 -14.06 -4.67 -4.73
N PRO A 47 -13.85 -5.75 -3.94
CA PRO A 47 -14.93 -6.46 -3.26
C PRO A 47 -14.63 -6.95 -1.82
N SER A 48 -13.53 -6.52 -1.16
CA SER A 48 -13.23 -7.02 0.19
C SER A 48 -13.85 -6.16 1.29
N ASP A 49 -15.17 -6.25 1.47
CA ASP A 49 -15.82 -5.84 2.73
C ASP A 49 -15.66 -6.90 3.83
N GLU A 50 -14.98 -8.01 3.52
CA GLU A 50 -14.74 -9.09 4.45
C GLU A 50 -13.76 -8.66 5.56
N PRO A 51 -14.21 -8.54 6.82
CA PRO A 51 -13.38 -7.95 7.88
C PRO A 51 -12.10 -8.75 8.17
N ALA A 52 -12.11 -10.05 7.88
CA ALA A 52 -10.93 -10.91 8.05
C ALA A 52 -9.81 -10.55 7.06
N VAL A 53 -10.17 -10.30 5.80
CA VAL A 53 -9.23 -9.88 4.75
C VAL A 53 -8.65 -8.51 5.10
N LEU A 54 -9.50 -7.55 5.45
CA LEU A 54 -9.07 -6.20 5.83
C LEU A 54 -8.10 -6.21 7.02
N ARG A 55 -8.37 -7.03 8.05
CA ARG A 55 -7.46 -7.18 9.20
C ARG A 55 -6.13 -7.81 8.80
N ARG A 56 -6.12 -8.78 7.89
CA ARG A 56 -4.89 -9.43 7.43
C ARG A 56 -4.02 -8.46 6.64
N VAL A 57 -4.61 -7.72 5.71
CA VAL A 57 -3.91 -6.67 4.95
C VAL A 57 -3.34 -5.62 5.89
N ARG A 58 -4.15 -5.11 6.83
CA ARG A 58 -3.70 -4.13 7.83
C ARG A 58 -2.48 -4.61 8.60
N ARG A 59 -2.51 -5.84 9.15
CA ARG A 59 -1.39 -6.42 9.90
C ARG A 59 -0.11 -6.55 9.06
N ALA A 60 -0.26 -6.89 7.77
CA ALA A 60 0.88 -7.01 6.87
C ALA A 60 1.55 -5.64 6.62
N VAL A 61 0.74 -4.60 6.40
CA VAL A 61 1.20 -3.22 6.24
C VAL A 61 1.86 -2.69 7.52
N GLU A 62 1.23 -2.87 8.69
CA GLU A 62 1.82 -2.48 9.99
C GLU A 62 3.17 -3.17 10.19
N GLY A 63 3.23 -4.50 10.00
CA GLY A 63 4.46 -5.26 10.14
C GLY A 63 5.55 -4.87 9.15
N TYR A 64 5.21 -4.42 7.94
CA TYR A 64 6.18 -3.90 6.98
C TYR A 64 6.83 -2.62 7.51
N PHE A 65 6.04 -1.62 7.92
CA PHE A 65 6.58 -0.35 8.41
C PHE A 65 7.34 -0.48 9.74
N GLU A 66 6.92 -1.40 10.61
CA GLU A 66 7.66 -1.76 11.82
C GLU A 66 9.06 -2.32 11.49
N ARG A 67 9.16 -3.21 10.49
CA ARG A 67 10.44 -3.78 10.04
C ARG A 67 11.32 -2.78 9.30
N SER A 68 10.71 -1.89 8.52
CA SER A 68 11.42 -0.87 7.73
C SER A 68 11.91 0.32 8.56
N GLY A 69 11.76 0.27 9.89
CA GLY A 69 12.37 1.24 10.81
C GLY A 69 11.62 2.56 10.95
N GLY A 70 10.32 2.61 10.58
CA GLY A 70 9.43 3.74 10.90
C GLY A 70 9.90 5.13 10.46
N ALA A 71 10.79 5.25 9.47
CA ALA A 71 11.13 6.54 8.88
C ALA A 71 9.99 6.96 7.95
N GLY A 72 9.18 7.90 8.46
CA GLY A 72 7.86 8.25 7.95
C GLY A 72 7.76 8.56 6.45
N ARG A 73 6.71 8.01 5.87
CA ARG A 73 5.85 8.68 4.89
C ARG A 73 4.38 8.37 5.12
N GLY A 74 3.97 7.97 6.33
CA GLY A 74 2.55 7.94 6.67
C GLY A 74 2.05 9.36 6.85
N GLY A 75 1.65 10.03 5.75
CA GLY A 75 0.94 11.29 5.84
C GLY A 75 -0.23 11.11 6.79
N GLU A 76 -0.31 11.96 7.81
CA GLU A 76 -1.47 12.03 8.69
C GLU A 76 -2.69 12.30 7.80
N VAL A 77 -3.48 11.26 7.54
CA VAL A 77 -4.74 11.42 6.83
C VAL A 77 -5.71 11.97 7.86
N THR A 78 -5.72 13.29 8.02
CA THR A 78 -6.78 13.96 8.75
C THR A 78 -8.08 13.69 7.99
N PRO A 79 -9.05 12.94 8.57
CA PRO A 79 -10.36 12.86 7.95
C PRO A 79 -10.97 14.26 8.09
N ASP A 80 -11.05 14.99 6.98
CA ASP A 80 -11.58 16.35 7.00
C ASP A 80 -13.01 16.40 7.54
N ALA A 81 -13.27 17.54 8.17
CA ALA A 81 -14.48 18.00 8.84
C ALA A 81 -15.63 18.37 7.88
#